data_AF-A0A2M9P616-F1
#
_entry.id   AF-A0A2M9P616-F1
#
_cell.length_a   1.000
_cell.length_b   1.000
_cell.length_c   1.000
_cell.angle_alpha   90.00
_cell.angle_beta   90.00
_cell.angle_gamma   90.00
#
_symmetry.space_group_name_H-M   'P 1'
#
loop_
_entity.id
_entity.type
_entity.pdbx_description
1 polymer ?
#
loop_
_entity_poly.entity_id
_entity_poly.type
_entity_poly.pdbx_seq_one_letter_code
_entity_poly.pdbx_strand_id
1 'polypeptide(L)'
;RRFTRERLVAFLAGQPACVVAMEACCGAHYLGRVFAAQGHEVRLMSPEYVQPYVKAQKNDDRDAEAIAEAATRPTMRFVALKSAAQLDQQTLHRMRSRLVNGRTRLINQLRAILLERGITVAKGRR
;
A
#
# COMPACT_ATOMS: atom_id res chain seq x y z
N ARG A 1 12.14 11.47 -17.93
CA ARG A 1 12.08 10.44 -19.00
C ARG A 1 11.02 9.42 -18.58
N ARG A 2 10.09 9.05 -19.47
CA ARG A 2 9.04 8.07 -19.15
C ARG A 2 9.52 6.66 -19.47
N PHE A 3 9.35 5.73 -18.53
CA PHE A 3 9.72 4.32 -18.69
C PHE A 3 8.48 3.43 -18.64
N THR A 4 8.52 2.33 -19.40
CA THR A 4 7.69 1.16 -19.08
C THR A 4 8.33 0.42 -17.91
N ARG A 5 7.54 -0.41 -17.21
CA ARG A 5 8.03 -1.17 -16.04
C ARG A 5 9.25 -2.02 -16.39
N GLU A 6 9.20 -2.74 -17.51
CA GLU A 6 10.27 -3.63 -17.96
C GLU A 6 11.54 -2.83 -18.29
N ARG A 7 11.38 -1.66 -18.94
CA ARG A 7 12.50 -0.76 -19.24
C ARG A 7 13.10 -0.13 -17.99
N LEU A 8 12.28 0.18 -16.97
CA LEU A 8 12.77 0.73 -15.70
C LEU A 8 13.65 -0.29 -14.96
N VAL A 9 13.20 -1.55 -14.90
CA VAL A 9 13.97 -2.64 -14.28
C VAL A 9 15.29 -2.88 -15.00
N ALA A 10 15.29 -2.88 -16.33
CA ALA A 10 16.51 -3.03 -17.12
C ALA A 10 17.44 -1.82 -17.00
N PHE A 11 16.88 -0.61 -16.95
CA PHE A 11 17.65 0.62 -16.77
C PHE A 11 18.38 0.66 -15.43
N LEU A 12 17.70 0.32 -14.33
CA LEU A 12 18.29 0.32 -12.99
C LEU A 12 19.36 -0.76 -12.84
N ALA A 13 19.18 -1.93 -13.46
CA ALA A 13 20.19 -2.99 -13.48
C ALA A 13 21.56 -2.55 -14.04
N GLY A 14 21.58 -1.56 -14.93
CA GLY A 14 22.82 -1.00 -15.49
C GLY A 14 23.40 0.19 -14.72
N GLN A 15 22.75 0.63 -13.64
CA GLN A 15 23.22 1.75 -12.81
C GLN A 15 24.03 1.25 -11.62
N PRO A 16 24.98 2.05 -11.09
CA PRO A 16 25.61 1.75 -9.81
C PRO A 16 24.56 1.73 -8.69
N ALA A 17 24.89 1.05 -7.58
CA ALA A 17 24.07 1.02 -6.38
C ALA A 17 23.67 2.46 -5.97
N CYS A 18 22.37 2.68 -5.80
CA CYS A 18 21.79 3.99 -5.56
C CYS A 18 20.52 3.86 -4.71
N VAL A 19 20.01 4.99 -4.24
CA VAL A 19 18.75 5.04 -3.50
C VAL A 19 17.58 5.14 -4.47
N VAL A 20 16.66 4.18 -4.40
CA VAL A 20 15.40 4.19 -5.15
C VAL A 20 14.25 4.50 -4.21
N ALA A 21 13.78 5.74 -4.24
CA ALA A 21 12.63 6.19 -3.47
C ALA A 21 11.33 6.01 -4.25
N MET A 22 10.30 5.45 -3.61
CA MET A 22 9.01 5.19 -4.23
C MET A 22 7.87 5.36 -3.21
N GLU A 23 6.69 5.71 -3.70
CA GLU A 23 5.46 5.59 -2.92
C GLU A 23 5.10 4.11 -2.69
N ALA A 24 4.64 3.77 -1.49
CA ALA A 24 4.16 2.45 -1.11
C ALA A 24 2.77 2.19 -1.70
N CYS A 25 2.70 2.03 -3.02
CA CYS A 25 1.48 1.76 -3.77
C CYS A 25 1.38 0.28 -4.21
N CYS A 26 0.37 -0.04 -5.03
CA CYS A 26 0.23 -1.35 -5.62
C CYS A 26 1.47 -1.69 -6.48
N GLY A 27 2.03 -2.88 -6.30
CA GLY A 27 3.24 -3.31 -7.02
C GLY A 27 4.56 -2.72 -6.50
N ALA A 28 4.55 -1.72 -5.61
CA ALA A 28 5.78 -1.13 -5.07
C ALA A 28 6.64 -2.16 -4.32
N HIS A 29 6.02 -3.08 -3.58
CA HIS A 29 6.77 -4.17 -2.92
C HIS A 29 7.39 -5.17 -3.90
N TYR A 30 6.77 -5.42 -5.06
CA TYR A 30 7.37 -6.26 -6.10
C TYR A 30 8.60 -5.56 -6.69
N LEU A 31 8.44 -4.32 -7.15
CA LEU A 31 9.53 -3.55 -7.74
C LEU A 31 10.65 -3.30 -6.73
N GLY A 32 10.33 -2.97 -5.49
CA GLY A 32 11.30 -2.80 -4.43
C GLY A 32 12.14 -4.05 -4.17
N ARG A 33 11.57 -5.26 -4.26
CA ARG A 33 12.37 -6.48 -4.14
C ARG A 33 13.28 -6.70 -5.35
N VAL A 34 12.81 -6.37 -6.55
CA VAL A 34 13.62 -6.44 -7.78
C VAL A 34 14.81 -5.48 -7.69
N PHE A 35 14.58 -4.23 -7.28
CA PHE A 35 15.63 -3.23 -7.15
C PHE A 35 16.60 -3.54 -6.00
N ALA A 36 16.10 -4.04 -4.87
CA ALA A 36 16.96 -4.50 -3.78
C ALA A 36 17.85 -5.68 -4.22
N ALA A 37 17.33 -6.62 -5.03
CA ALA A 37 18.12 -7.72 -5.59
C ALA A 37 19.18 -7.25 -6.60
N GLN A 38 18.99 -6.08 -7.23
CA GLN A 38 19.98 -5.43 -8.08
C GLN A 38 21.02 -4.62 -7.29
N GLY A 39 20.93 -4.58 -5.95
CA GLY A 39 21.88 -3.89 -5.08
C GLY A 39 21.52 -2.43 -4.74
N HIS A 40 20.31 -1.98 -5.08
CA HIS A 40 19.84 -0.64 -4.73
C HIS A 40 19.25 -0.57 -3.31
N GLU A 41 19.42 0.58 -2.65
CA GLU A 41 18.74 0.87 -1.39
C GLU A 41 17.31 1.34 -1.70
N VAL A 42 16.30 0.59 -1.28
CA VAL A 42 14.89 0.93 -1.56
C VAL A 42 14.25 1.64 -0.38
N ARG A 43 13.69 2.83 -0.66
CA ARG A 43 12.97 3.66 0.31
C ARG A 43 11.50 3.78 -0.09
N LEU A 44 10.64 2.98 0.54
CA LEU A 44 9.18 3.06 0.33
C LEU A 44 8.56 4.07 1.29
N MET A 45 7.69 4.97 0.83
CA MET A 45 7.03 5.98 1.67
C MET A 45 5.51 5.87 1.63
N SER A 46 4.83 6.20 2.72
CA SER A 46 3.37 6.29 2.73
C SER A 46 2.91 7.43 1.82
N PRO A 47 1.79 7.27 1.07
CA PRO A 47 1.15 8.38 0.35
C PRO A 47 0.95 9.63 1.23
N GLU A 48 0.58 9.43 2.49
CA GLU A 48 0.35 10.48 3.49
C GLU A 48 1.61 11.31 3.79
N TYR A 49 2.80 10.71 3.65
CA TYR A 49 4.07 11.40 3.87
C TYR A 49 4.60 12.08 2.62
N VAL A 50 4.18 11.65 1.43
CA VAL A 50 4.53 12.28 0.15
C VAL A 50 3.61 13.45 -0.16
N GLN A 51 2.33 13.36 0.21
CA GLN A 51 1.30 14.36 -0.10
C GLN A 51 1.68 15.81 0.25
N PRO A 52 2.31 16.13 1.40
CA PRO A 52 2.71 17.51 1.72
C PRO A 52 3.74 18.12 0.78
N TYR A 53 4.46 17.29 0.01
CA TYR A 53 5.51 17.73 -0.92
C TYR A 53 4.99 17.94 -2.36
N VAL A 54 3.71 17.68 -2.62
CA VAL A 54 3.09 17.88 -3.94
C VAL A 54 2.68 19.35 -4.08
N LYS A 55 3.43 20.12 -4.87
CA LYS A 55 3.33 21.59 -4.97
C LYS A 55 2.14 22.11 -5.81
N ALA A 56 1.49 21.28 -6.62
CA ALA A 56 0.44 21.68 -7.55
C ALA A 56 -0.46 20.49 -7.96
N GLN A 57 -1.30 20.66 -8.99
CA GLN A 57 -2.14 19.57 -9.53
C GLN A 57 -1.31 18.31 -9.82
N LYS A 58 -1.81 17.16 -9.37
CA LYS A 58 -1.12 15.87 -9.45
C LYS A 58 -0.85 15.46 -10.90
N ASN A 59 0.40 15.14 -11.20
CA ASN A 59 0.83 14.40 -12.39
C ASN A 59 2.06 13.54 -12.03
N ASP A 60 2.44 12.61 -12.90
CA ASP A 60 3.50 11.64 -12.60
C ASP A 60 4.87 12.30 -12.31
N ASP A 61 5.22 13.37 -13.05
CA ASP A 61 6.50 14.05 -12.89
C ASP A 61 6.59 14.80 -11.54
N ARG A 62 5.50 15.45 -11.12
CA ARG A 62 5.42 16.14 -9.82
C ARG A 62 5.36 15.16 -8.66
N ASP A 63 4.74 14.00 -8.85
CA ASP A 63 4.73 12.94 -7.82
C ASP A 63 6.16 12.40 -7.63
N ALA A 64 6.90 12.19 -8.73
CA ALA A 64 8.31 11.81 -8.66
C ALA A 64 9.19 12.87 -7.97
N GLU A 65 8.96 14.16 -8.24
CA GLU A 65 9.66 15.26 -7.54
C GLU A 65 9.33 15.27 -6.04
N ALA A 66 8.06 15.14 -5.69
CA ALA A 66 7.61 15.11 -4.29
C ALA A 66 8.21 13.92 -3.52
N ILE A 67 8.25 12.74 -4.15
CA ILE A 67 8.91 11.54 -3.60
C ILE A 67 10.41 11.79 -3.40
N ALA A 68 11.09 12.35 -4.40
CA ALA A 68 12.52 12.65 -4.31
C ALA A 68 12.80 13.64 -3.16
N GLU A 69 11.99 14.69 -3.03
CA GLU A 69 12.12 15.67 -1.96
C GLU A 69 11.87 15.05 -0.58
N ALA A 70 10.76 14.31 -0.43
CA ALA A 70 10.39 13.63 0.81
C ALA A 70 11.48 12.65 1.28
N ALA A 71 12.06 11.88 0.35
CA ALA A 71 13.07 10.87 0.67
C ALA A 71 14.38 11.44 1.26
N THR A 72 14.64 12.74 1.08
CA THR A 72 15.84 13.42 1.64
C THR A 72 15.66 13.88 3.08
N ARG A 73 14.43 13.88 3.61
CA ARG A 73 14.15 14.45 4.94
C ARG A 73 14.70 13.54 6.03
N PRO A 74 15.49 14.06 6.99
CA PRO A 74 16.18 13.24 8.00
C PRO A 74 15.22 12.52 8.95
N THR A 75 14.01 13.06 9.15
CA THR A 75 12.96 12.50 10.00
C THR A 75 11.96 11.62 9.23
N MET A 76 12.22 11.34 7.94
CA MET A 76 11.31 10.57 7.10
C MET A 76 11.17 9.14 7.59
N ARG A 77 9.93 8.62 7.56
CA ARG A 77 9.62 7.24 7.95
C ARG A 77 9.31 6.41 6.72
N PHE A 78 10.09 5.36 6.53
CA PHE A 78 9.93 4.43 5.42
C PHE A 78 9.09 3.21 5.81
N VAL A 79 8.30 2.73 4.86
CA VAL A 79 7.56 1.48 4.95
C VAL A 79 8.53 0.33 4.70
N ALA A 80 8.56 -0.65 5.60
CA ALA A 80 9.38 -1.84 5.41
C ALA A 80 9.03 -2.58 4.10
N LEU A 81 10.05 -2.95 3.34
CA LEU A 81 9.92 -3.78 2.15
C LEU A 81 9.52 -5.20 2.56
N LYS A 82 8.28 -5.58 2.25
CA LYS A 82 7.73 -6.89 2.65
C LYS A 82 8.14 -8.00 1.68
N SER A 83 8.41 -9.18 2.24
CA SER A 83 8.55 -10.41 1.47
C SER A 83 7.20 -10.84 0.86
N ALA A 84 7.23 -11.77 -0.10
CA ALA A 84 6.00 -12.34 -0.66
C ALA A 84 5.15 -13.01 0.44
N ALA A 85 5.76 -13.86 1.27
CA ALA A 85 5.08 -14.51 2.38
C ALA A 85 4.44 -13.52 3.38
N GLN A 86 5.12 -12.40 3.68
CA GLN A 86 4.54 -11.36 4.56
C GLN A 86 3.31 -10.68 3.93
N LEU A 87 3.31 -10.46 2.61
CA LEU A 87 2.15 -9.94 1.88
C LEU A 87 1.00 -10.93 1.85
N ASP A 88 1.30 -12.23 1.71
CA ASP A 88 0.29 -13.28 1.73
C ASP A 88 -0.39 -13.35 3.09
N GLN A 89 0.39 -13.31 4.18
CA GLN A 89 -0.16 -13.25 5.54
C GLN A 89 -1.02 -11.99 5.75
N GLN A 90 -0.55 -10.82 5.32
CA GLN A 90 -1.35 -9.59 5.38
C GLN A 90 -2.66 -9.73 4.59
N THR A 91 -2.61 -10.40 3.43
CA THR A 91 -3.77 -10.65 2.58
C THR A 91 -4.79 -11.54 3.27
N LEU A 92 -4.36 -12.65 3.88
CA LEU A 92 -5.21 -13.54 4.68
C LEU A 92 -5.88 -12.80 5.84
N HIS A 93 -5.12 -12.00 6.59
CA HIS A 93 -5.67 -11.17 7.66
C HIS A 93 -6.74 -10.21 7.16
N ARG A 94 -6.48 -9.49 6.05
CA ARG A 94 -7.45 -8.56 5.45
C ARG A 94 -8.69 -9.27 4.90
N MET A 95 -8.54 -10.46 4.33
CA MET A 95 -9.66 -11.28 3.87
C MET A 95 -10.54 -11.71 5.05
N ARG A 96 -9.93 -12.24 6.12
CA ARG A 96 -10.65 -12.60 7.36
C ARG A 96 -11.40 -11.41 7.94
N SER A 97 -10.76 -10.24 8.08
CA SER A 97 -11.40 -9.04 8.61
C SER A 97 -12.59 -8.61 7.75
N ARG A 98 -12.46 -8.65 6.42
CA ARG A 98 -13.58 -8.37 5.50
C ARG A 98 -14.74 -9.34 5.69
N LEU A 99 -14.48 -10.64 5.81
CA LEU A 99 -15.51 -11.65 6.03
C LEU A 99 -16.19 -11.50 7.39
N VAL A 100 -15.43 -11.22 8.45
CA VAL A 100 -15.98 -10.98 9.79
C VAL A 100 -16.87 -9.74 9.79
N ASN A 101 -16.42 -8.64 9.19
CA ASN A 101 -17.21 -7.41 9.08
C ASN A 101 -18.46 -7.61 8.22
N GLY A 102 -18.33 -8.30 7.08
CA GLY A 102 -19.45 -8.65 6.21
C GLY A 102 -20.51 -9.49 6.91
N ARG A 103 -20.09 -10.52 7.64
CA ARG A 103 -20.98 -11.33 8.48
C ARG A 103 -21.70 -10.49 9.53
N THR A 104 -20.97 -9.66 10.27
CA THR A 104 -21.56 -8.80 11.31
C THR A 104 -22.57 -7.82 10.70
N ARG A 105 -22.25 -7.23 9.55
CA ARG A 105 -23.15 -6.33 8.80
C ARG A 105 -24.44 -7.04 8.38
N LEU A 106 -24.34 -8.25 7.83
CA LEU A 106 -25.50 -9.05 7.42
C LEU A 106 -26.38 -9.44 8.61
N ILE A 107 -25.78 -9.87 9.73
CA ILE A 107 -26.53 -10.19 10.95
C ILE A 107 -27.27 -8.96 11.48
N ASN A 108 -26.59 -7.81 11.54
CA ASN A 108 -27.22 -6.57 12.01
C ASN A 108 -28.34 -6.11 11.07
N GLN A 109 -28.17 -6.25 9.76
CA GLN A 109 -29.21 -5.95 8.79
C GLN A 109 -30.44 -6.85 8.96
N LEU A 110 -30.24 -8.17 9.11
CA LEU A 110 -31.33 -9.12 9.36
C LEU A 110 -32.07 -8.80 10.66
N ARG A 111 -31.34 -8.49 11.74
CA ARG A 111 -31.93 -8.08 13.02
C ARG A 111 -32.83 -6.86 12.87
N ALA A 112 -32.38 -5.84 12.12
CA ALA A 112 -33.18 -4.65 11.87
C ALA A 112 -34.48 -5.00 11.11
N ILE A 113 -34.39 -5.81 10.04
CA ILE A 113 -35.54 -6.23 9.23
C ILE A 113 -36.57 -7.05 10.03
N LEU A 114 -36.10 -7.89 10.96
CA LEU A 114 -36.96 -8.69 11.84
C LEU A 114 -37.61 -7.84 12.94
N LEU A 115 -36.88 -6.85 13.45
CA LEU A 115 -37.41 -5.92 14.45
C LEU A 115 -38.59 -5.11 13.91
N GLU A 116 -38.53 -4.67 12.65
CA GLU A 116 -39.66 -4.03 11.94
C GLU A 116 -40.90 -4.94 11.86
N ARG A 117 -40.74 -6.26 12.01
CA ARG A 117 -41.83 -7.25 12.05
C ARG A 117 -42.18 -7.69 13.48
N GLY A 118 -41.67 -7.00 14.50
CA GLY A 118 -41.90 -7.34 15.92
C GLY A 118 -41.12 -8.56 16.42
N ILE A 119 -40.21 -9.13 15.61
CA ILE A 119 -39.42 -10.30 15.99
C ILE A 119 -38.07 -9.82 16.56
N THR A 120 -37.86 -10.04 17.86
CA THR A 120 -36.61 -9.67 18.54
C THR A 120 -35.62 -10.83 18.53
N VAL A 121 -34.36 -10.55 18.16
CA VAL A 121 -33.27 -11.55 18.13
C VAL A 121 -32.10 -11.06 18.98
N ALA A 122 -31.71 -11.85 19.98
CA ALA A 122 -30.65 -11.49 20.92
C ALA A 122 -29.30 -11.19 20.22
N LYS A 123 -28.55 -10.25 20.79
CA LYS A 123 -27.18 -9.91 20.35
C LYS A 123 -26.20 -10.98 20.84
N GLY A 124 -25.61 -11.71 19.89
CA GLY A 124 -24.61 -12.74 20.19
C GLY A 124 -24.44 -13.70 19.01
N ARG A 125 -23.31 -14.42 19.00
CA ARG A 125 -23.11 -15.62 18.17
C ARG A 125 -23.35 -16.82 19.10
N ARG A 126 -24.26 -17.72 18.74
CA ARG A 126 -24.06 -19.12 19.08
C ARG A 126 -22.96 -19.68 18.17
#